data_AF-A0A2I2FUT2-F1
#
_entry.id   AF-A0A2I2FUT2-F1
#
_cell.length_a   1.000
_cell.length_b   1.000
_cell.length_c   1.000
_cell.angle_alpha   90.00
_cell.angle_beta   90.00
_cell.angle_gamma   90.00
#
_symmetry.space_group_name_H-M   'P 1'
#
loop_
_entity.id
_entity.type
_entity.pdbx_description
1 polymer ?
#
loop_
_entity_poly.entity_id
_entity_poly.type
_entity_poly.pdbx_seq_one_letter_code
_entity_poly.pdbx_strand_id
1 'polypeptide(L)'
;MKLHTHAIEWMTSLQALLWAILPSHTSASPFISSPDLVHYDVPSKNSNIIDEPPPKSKRKTNYPAVTFSSTCSPVQRQYIIDELSEIETMLNEAQTQITTMLQIIRERQQPKDWGPRFDENTRLLNTWQAYVEKIQLNRRATLGPGQAPRSPWKVAEGNMKTMYEKYYNMDQVLKAQALNVMFHCDDTFLKYQEKESNKSFRLYKDERNEATDGPRNANIPLPASLRLCHESTSISGYRYTNSVSGQEEIYICPITFEKAKTSNKLTQFANEMSTLKGKTIDEIFFNSTANTIFHELTHCEHILGNERTADQVYVKNGKSLKAYQASGIMELSYFRPDLSLKNADTLTYFALGSRGSTEEAPKMPRFCQLSGIER
;
A
#
# COMPACT_ATOMS: atom_id res chain seq x y z
N MET A 1 12.23 -66.36 -5.96
CA MET A 1 11.95 -66.34 -4.50
C MET A 1 13.10 -65.64 -3.78
N LYS A 2 13.02 -64.29 -3.71
CA LYS A 2 13.85 -63.31 -2.99
C LYS A 2 13.65 -61.96 -3.70
N LEU A 3 12.49 -61.33 -3.50
CA LEU A 3 12.21 -59.97 -4.00
C LEU A 3 11.02 -59.29 -3.31
N HIS A 4 10.55 -59.81 -2.17
CA HIS A 4 9.39 -59.27 -1.44
C HIS A 4 9.65 -58.88 0.02
N THR A 5 10.89 -58.95 0.50
CA THR A 5 11.23 -58.58 1.88
C THR A 5 11.72 -57.13 2.05
N HIS A 6 12.09 -56.40 0.99
CA HIS A 6 12.55 -55.00 1.11
C HIS A 6 11.46 -53.93 0.94
N ALA A 7 10.26 -54.29 0.45
CA ALA A 7 9.16 -53.34 0.30
C ALA A 7 8.40 -53.09 1.63
N ILE A 8 8.53 -54.01 2.60
CA ILE A 8 7.81 -53.95 3.88
C ILE A 8 8.57 -53.12 4.93
N GLU A 9 9.90 -53.05 4.85
CA GLU A 9 10.73 -52.24 5.77
C GLU A 9 10.69 -50.72 5.46
N TRP A 10 10.38 -50.34 4.23
CA TRP A 10 10.23 -48.93 3.85
C TRP A 10 8.86 -48.33 4.23
N MET A 11 7.79 -49.14 4.26
CA MET A 11 6.46 -48.65 4.63
C MET A 11 6.26 -48.52 6.15
N THR A 12 6.92 -49.34 6.96
CA THR A 12 6.88 -49.21 8.43
C THR A 12 7.63 -47.99 8.94
N SER A 13 8.68 -47.56 8.24
CA SER A 13 9.47 -46.36 8.57
C SER A 13 8.72 -45.06 8.24
N LEU A 14 7.86 -45.06 7.21
CA LEU A 14 7.01 -43.90 6.87
C LEU A 14 5.81 -43.74 7.83
N GLN A 15 5.25 -44.84 8.34
CA GLN A 15 4.15 -44.78 9.30
C GLN A 15 4.59 -44.37 10.73
N ALA A 16 5.84 -44.66 11.12
CA ALA A 16 6.40 -44.19 12.39
C ALA A 16 6.73 -42.69 12.39
N LEU A 17 7.08 -42.11 11.24
CA LEU A 17 7.35 -40.67 11.12
C LEU A 17 6.06 -39.83 11.13
N LEU A 18 4.94 -40.41 10.68
CA LEU A 18 3.63 -39.75 10.61
C LEU A 18 2.84 -39.77 11.93
N TRP A 19 3.30 -40.49 12.96
CA TRP A 19 2.74 -40.45 14.32
C TRP A 19 3.52 -39.58 15.31
N ALA A 20 4.69 -39.06 14.93
CA ALA A 20 5.48 -38.13 15.76
C ALA A 20 5.14 -36.65 15.50
N ILE A 21 4.28 -36.35 14.51
CA ILE A 21 3.95 -34.98 14.12
C ILE A 21 2.44 -34.78 14.27
N LEU A 22 2.07 -34.50 15.54
CA LEU A 22 0.91 -33.74 16.04
C LEU A 22 -0.46 -34.46 16.16
N PRO A 23 -1.36 -34.03 17.07
CA PRO A 23 -1.18 -33.25 18.33
C PRO A 23 -2.08 -33.70 19.51
N SER A 24 -1.69 -33.35 20.74
CA SER A 24 -2.62 -33.23 21.89
C SER A 24 -2.20 -32.08 22.81
N HIS A 25 -2.86 -30.95 22.60
CA HIS A 25 -3.27 -29.87 23.51
C HIS A 25 -2.68 -29.71 24.93
N THR A 26 -2.54 -28.42 25.28
CA THR A 26 -2.80 -27.77 26.58
C THR A 26 -1.76 -27.90 27.70
N SER A 27 -1.06 -26.79 27.98
CA SER A 27 -0.88 -26.27 29.35
C SER A 27 -0.73 -24.75 29.29
N ALA A 28 -1.50 -24.05 30.11
CA ALA A 28 -1.49 -22.61 30.30
C ALA A 28 -0.54 -22.21 31.46
N SER A 29 0.26 -21.13 31.25
CA SER A 29 0.73 -20.10 32.22
C SER A 29 1.45 -20.53 33.55
N PRO A 30 2.12 -19.64 34.35
CA PRO A 30 2.24 -18.16 34.32
C PRO A 30 3.63 -17.52 34.71
N PHE A 31 3.71 -16.16 34.66
CA PHE A 31 4.55 -15.15 35.38
C PHE A 31 6.11 -15.09 35.27
N ILE A 32 6.69 -14.03 34.65
CA ILE A 32 7.32 -12.74 35.15
C ILE A 32 8.67 -12.95 35.91
N SER A 33 9.84 -12.36 35.52
CA SER A 33 10.21 -10.94 35.68
C SER A 33 11.35 -10.40 34.78
N SER A 34 11.27 -9.07 34.53
CA SER A 34 12.12 -8.14 33.77
C SER A 34 13.40 -7.67 34.53
N PRO A 35 14.32 -6.86 33.92
CA PRO A 35 14.24 -5.37 33.91
C PRO A 35 14.69 -4.75 32.56
N ASP A 36 14.47 -3.49 32.15
CA ASP A 36 13.79 -2.28 32.64
C ASP A 36 13.64 -1.33 31.43
N LEU A 37 12.56 -0.53 31.39
CA LEU A 37 12.52 0.93 31.11
C LEU A 37 11.21 1.43 30.45
N VAL A 38 10.37 1.97 31.33
CA VAL A 38 9.51 3.16 31.23
C VAL A 38 8.04 3.00 30.77
N HIS A 39 7.19 3.15 31.78
CA HIS A 39 5.72 3.19 31.86
C HIS A 39 4.99 4.13 30.88
N TYR A 40 3.89 3.62 30.31
CA TYR A 40 2.63 4.34 30.21
C TYR A 40 1.50 3.43 30.73
N ASP A 41 0.82 3.87 31.78
CA ASP A 41 -0.27 3.13 32.43
C ASP A 41 -1.54 3.07 31.57
N VAL A 42 -2.14 1.88 31.47
CA VAL A 42 -3.55 1.69 31.07
C VAL A 42 -4.23 0.87 32.18
N PRO A 43 -5.32 1.35 32.79
CA PRO A 43 -6.00 0.59 33.83
C PRO A 43 -6.81 -0.57 33.24
N SER A 44 -6.62 -1.76 33.80
CA SER A 44 -7.37 -2.97 33.47
C SER A 44 -8.73 -2.99 34.16
N LYS A 45 -9.77 -3.50 33.47
CA LYS A 45 -10.94 -4.08 34.11
C LYS A 45 -11.56 -5.18 33.25
N ASN A 46 -11.43 -6.39 33.77
CA ASN A 46 -12.33 -7.55 33.78
C ASN A 46 -13.16 -7.87 32.53
N SER A 47 -12.83 -9.04 32.00
CA SER A 47 -13.62 -9.93 31.16
C SER A 47 -15.02 -10.22 31.71
N ASN A 48 -16.04 -9.88 30.92
CA ASN A 48 -17.24 -10.68 30.74
C ASN A 48 -17.51 -10.75 29.24
N ILE A 49 -17.56 -11.98 28.72
CA ILE A 49 -17.87 -12.28 27.33
C ILE A 49 -19.35 -11.94 27.12
N ILE A 50 -19.57 -10.88 26.35
CA ILE A 50 -20.81 -10.62 25.61
C ILE A 50 -20.32 -10.39 24.19
N ASP A 51 -20.97 -11.02 23.20
CA ASP A 51 -20.79 -10.75 21.77
C ASP A 51 -21.09 -9.27 21.49
N GLU A 52 -20.13 -8.40 21.75
CA GLU A 52 -20.18 -7.00 21.37
C GLU A 52 -19.44 -6.83 20.04
N PRO A 53 -20.07 -6.17 19.05
CA PRO A 53 -19.38 -5.83 17.81
C PRO A 53 -18.12 -5.02 18.14
N PRO A 54 -17.04 -5.14 17.34
CA PRO A 54 -15.75 -4.53 17.64
C PRO A 54 -15.97 -3.07 18.03
N PRO A 55 -15.28 -2.59 19.09
CA PRO A 55 -15.58 -1.31 19.69
C PRO A 55 -15.50 -0.28 18.58
N LYS A 56 -16.66 0.34 18.29
CA LYS A 56 -16.74 1.52 17.43
C LYS A 56 -15.88 2.58 18.12
N SER A 57 -14.59 2.60 17.80
CA SER A 57 -13.71 3.73 18.00
C SER A 57 -14.53 4.92 17.54
N LYS A 58 -14.89 5.80 18.48
CA LYS A 58 -15.55 7.06 18.17
C LYS A 58 -14.53 7.88 17.38
N ARG A 59 -14.40 7.60 16.07
CA ARG A 59 -13.57 8.33 15.12
C ARG A 59 -14.13 9.75 15.04
N LYS A 60 -13.60 10.64 15.87
CA LYS A 60 -13.68 12.09 15.62
C LYS A 60 -12.66 12.39 14.53
N THR A 61 -13.05 12.26 13.27
CA THR A 61 -12.26 12.72 12.11
C THR A 61 -13.11 13.72 11.34
N ASN A 62 -13.15 14.96 11.82
CA ASN A 62 -13.52 16.06 10.94
C ASN A 62 -12.20 16.51 10.29
N TYR A 63 -12.11 16.42 8.97
CA TYR A 63 -11.06 17.06 8.17
C TYR A 63 -11.60 18.43 7.71
N PRO A 64 -11.58 19.47 8.56
CA PRO A 64 -12.24 20.76 8.28
C PRO A 64 -11.66 21.50 7.07
N ALA A 65 -10.40 21.27 6.73
CA ALA A 65 -9.75 21.86 5.56
C ALA A 65 -10.08 21.12 4.24
N VAL A 66 -10.66 19.91 4.33
CA VAL A 66 -11.10 19.16 3.15
C VAL A 66 -12.40 19.74 2.65
N THR A 67 -12.41 20.10 1.37
CA THR A 67 -13.59 20.63 0.68
C THR A 67 -14.06 19.67 -0.40
N PHE A 68 -15.31 19.81 -0.81
CA PHE A 68 -15.92 18.94 -1.81
C PHE A 68 -16.63 19.80 -2.84
N SER A 69 -16.44 19.47 -4.11
CA SER A 69 -17.21 20.07 -5.18
C SER A 69 -18.68 19.64 -5.12
N SER A 70 -19.49 20.36 -5.88
CA SER A 70 -20.88 20.04 -6.20
C SER A 70 -21.05 18.69 -6.92
N THR A 71 -20.00 18.14 -7.53
CA THR A 71 -20.05 16.82 -8.18
C THR A 71 -20.09 15.65 -7.18
N CYS A 72 -19.75 15.89 -5.92
CA CYS A 72 -19.83 14.87 -4.87
C CYS A 72 -21.19 14.88 -4.16
N SER A 73 -21.90 13.75 -4.21
CA SER A 73 -23.11 13.53 -3.39
C SER A 73 -22.79 13.47 -1.89
N PRO A 74 -23.75 13.73 -0.98
CA PRO A 74 -23.51 13.63 0.46
C PRO A 74 -22.95 12.28 0.92
N VAL A 75 -23.39 11.18 0.29
CA VAL A 75 -22.91 9.82 0.59
C VAL A 75 -21.44 9.67 0.19
N GLN A 76 -21.04 10.15 -1.00
CA GLN A 76 -19.64 10.12 -1.43
C GLN A 76 -18.75 10.98 -0.54
N ARG A 77 -19.21 12.17 -0.13
CA ARG A 77 -18.46 13.04 0.78
C ARG A 77 -18.15 12.35 2.09
N GLN A 78 -19.17 11.76 2.74
CA GLN A 78 -18.97 11.02 3.98
C GLN A 78 -18.06 9.81 3.77
N TYR A 79 -18.24 9.09 2.66
CA TYR A 79 -17.40 7.94 2.33
C TYR A 79 -15.92 8.33 2.15
N ILE A 80 -15.62 9.43 1.45
CA ILE A 80 -14.24 9.94 1.32
C ILE A 80 -13.62 10.27 2.69
N ILE A 81 -14.38 10.91 3.59
CA ILE A 81 -13.92 11.22 4.96
C ILE A 81 -13.60 9.94 5.75
N ASP A 82 -14.46 8.93 5.63
CA ASP A 82 -14.23 7.63 6.25
C ASP A 82 -12.96 6.97 5.71
N GLU A 83 -12.72 7.07 4.41
CA GLU A 83 -11.57 6.48 3.71
C GLU A 83 -10.26 7.22 4.02
N LEU A 84 -10.28 8.54 4.23
CA LEU A 84 -9.12 9.26 4.78
C LEU A 84 -8.70 8.71 6.15
N SER A 85 -9.67 8.33 6.98
CA SER A 85 -9.40 7.69 8.28
C SER A 85 -8.83 6.27 8.14
N GLU A 86 -9.18 5.55 7.07
CA GLU A 86 -8.55 4.28 6.71
C GLU A 86 -7.09 4.48 6.32
N ILE A 87 -6.79 5.53 5.55
CA ILE A 87 -5.42 5.88 5.14
C ILE A 87 -4.56 6.21 6.35
N GLU A 88 -5.05 6.99 7.32
CA GLU A 88 -4.33 7.23 8.58
C GLU A 88 -3.96 5.90 9.26
N THR A 89 -4.90 4.96 9.33
CA THR A 89 -4.66 3.63 9.92
C THR A 89 -3.58 2.88 9.15
N MET A 90 -3.64 2.87 7.81
CA MET A 90 -2.62 2.26 6.95
C MET A 90 -1.24 2.86 7.15
N LEU A 91 -1.14 4.18 7.23
CA LEU A 91 0.12 4.89 7.41
C LEU A 91 0.78 4.53 8.74
N ASN A 92 0.01 4.48 9.83
CA ASN A 92 0.52 4.10 11.15
C ASN A 92 1.01 2.64 11.19
N GLU A 93 0.25 1.72 10.58
CA GLU A 93 0.67 0.31 10.46
C GLU A 93 1.93 0.16 9.61
N ALA A 94 1.99 0.81 8.44
CA ALA A 94 3.15 0.74 7.55
C ALA A 94 4.42 1.31 8.21
N GLN A 95 4.32 2.41 8.97
CA GLN A 95 5.44 2.97 9.74
C GLN A 95 5.96 1.99 10.80
N THR A 96 5.07 1.29 11.51
CA THR A 96 5.44 0.26 12.49
C THR A 96 6.23 -0.86 11.83
N GLN A 97 5.80 -1.28 10.64
CA GLN A 97 6.44 -2.36 9.90
C GLN A 97 7.78 -1.97 9.28
N ILE A 98 7.91 -0.74 8.79
CA ILE A 98 9.21 -0.20 8.38
C ILE A 98 10.17 -0.15 9.57
N THR A 99 9.69 0.19 10.77
CA THR A 99 10.51 0.17 12.00
C THR A 99 11.04 -1.23 12.30
N THR A 100 10.19 -2.26 12.19
CA THR A 100 10.61 -3.68 12.28
C THR A 100 11.68 -4.00 11.24
N MET A 101 11.48 -3.65 9.97
CA MET A 101 12.47 -3.92 8.92
C MET A 101 13.78 -3.17 9.16
N LEU A 102 13.74 -1.91 9.59
CA LEU A 102 14.92 -1.13 9.93
C LEU A 102 15.74 -1.81 11.04
N GLN A 103 15.08 -2.42 12.03
CA GLN A 103 15.77 -3.20 13.06
C GLN A 103 16.49 -4.40 12.44
N ILE A 104 15.81 -5.19 11.61
CA ILE A 104 16.41 -6.34 10.89
C ILE A 104 17.62 -5.87 10.07
N ILE A 105 17.50 -4.75 9.36
CA ILE A 105 18.56 -4.19 8.52
C ILE A 105 19.78 -3.73 9.33
N ARG A 106 19.56 -3.03 10.44
CA ARG A 106 20.64 -2.50 11.30
C ARG A 106 21.40 -3.61 12.02
N GLU A 107 20.67 -4.56 12.57
CA GLU A 107 21.23 -5.69 13.31
C GLU A 107 21.75 -6.79 12.37
N ARG A 108 21.45 -6.71 11.06
CA ARG A 108 21.81 -7.69 10.03
C ARG A 108 21.33 -9.10 10.37
N GLN A 109 20.16 -9.18 11.02
CA GLN A 109 19.58 -10.46 11.45
C GLN A 109 19.41 -11.38 10.24
N GLN A 110 19.79 -12.65 10.43
CA GLN A 110 19.59 -13.68 9.41
C GLN A 110 18.30 -14.46 9.68
N PRO A 111 17.70 -15.10 8.66
CA PRO A 111 16.43 -15.80 8.83
C PRO A 111 16.43 -16.86 9.94
N LYS A 112 17.55 -17.58 10.09
CA LYS A 112 17.76 -18.56 11.18
C LYS A 112 17.63 -17.97 12.59
N ASP A 113 17.81 -16.66 12.74
CA ASP A 113 17.81 -15.95 14.03
C ASP A 113 16.44 -15.29 14.34
N TRP A 114 15.47 -15.34 13.43
CA TRP A 114 14.17 -14.66 13.58
C TRP A 114 13.18 -15.36 14.51
N GLY A 115 13.39 -16.66 14.80
CA GLY A 115 12.56 -17.43 15.72
C GLY A 115 11.06 -17.34 15.37
N PRO A 116 10.17 -17.05 16.34
CA PRO A 116 8.73 -16.94 16.11
C PRO A 116 8.31 -15.85 15.10
N ARG A 117 9.18 -14.86 14.82
CA ARG A 117 8.89 -13.77 13.88
C ARG A 117 9.27 -14.11 12.44
N PHE A 118 9.66 -15.36 12.15
CA PHE A 118 10.13 -15.75 10.83
C PHE A 118 9.15 -15.40 9.70
N ASP A 119 7.87 -15.74 9.86
CA ASP A 119 6.86 -15.52 8.82
C ASP A 119 6.55 -14.03 8.63
N GLU A 120 6.46 -13.28 9.74
CA GLU A 120 6.30 -11.82 9.72
C GLU A 120 7.46 -11.15 8.99
N ASN A 121 8.70 -11.41 9.41
CA ASN A 121 9.90 -10.81 8.85
C ASN A 121 10.09 -11.19 7.36
N THR A 122 9.80 -12.45 7.02
CA THR A 122 9.82 -12.94 5.63
C THR A 122 8.83 -12.16 4.77
N ARG A 123 7.58 -12.02 5.24
CA ARG A 123 6.54 -11.27 4.55
C ARG A 123 6.95 -9.81 4.34
N LEU A 124 7.40 -9.13 5.40
CA LEU A 124 7.82 -7.73 5.34
C LEU A 124 8.95 -7.51 4.32
N LEU A 125 10.02 -8.30 4.42
CA LEU A 125 11.17 -8.16 3.52
C LEU A 125 10.86 -8.62 2.09
N ASN A 126 9.94 -9.57 1.90
CA ASN A 126 9.46 -9.93 0.56
C ASN A 126 8.62 -8.80 -0.04
N THR A 127 7.74 -8.16 0.73
CA THR A 127 6.95 -6.99 0.27
C THR A 127 7.88 -5.83 -0.08
N TRP A 128 8.87 -5.53 0.76
CA TRP A 128 9.89 -4.53 0.45
C TRP A 128 10.62 -4.85 -0.85
N GLN A 129 11.09 -6.09 -1.00
CA GLN A 129 11.83 -6.49 -2.19
C GLN A 129 10.96 -6.65 -3.43
N ALA A 130 9.66 -6.87 -3.28
CA ALA A 130 8.74 -6.88 -4.40
C ALA A 130 8.55 -5.47 -4.95
N TYR A 131 8.38 -4.46 -4.10
CA TYR A 131 7.89 -3.15 -4.55
C TYR A 131 8.93 -2.02 -4.51
N VAL A 132 10.00 -2.17 -3.73
CA VAL A 132 11.01 -1.11 -3.55
C VAL A 132 12.32 -1.48 -4.23
N GLU A 133 13.03 -2.48 -3.69
CA GLU A 133 14.35 -2.86 -4.20
C GLU A 133 14.81 -4.24 -3.68
N LYS A 134 15.68 -4.92 -4.43
CA LYS A 134 16.29 -6.17 -3.97
C LYS A 134 17.45 -5.90 -3.01
N ILE A 135 17.40 -6.45 -1.80
CA ILE A 135 18.44 -6.25 -0.78
C ILE A 135 19.53 -7.30 -0.96
N GLN A 136 20.79 -6.90 -0.82
CA GLN A 136 21.93 -7.82 -0.82
C GLN A 136 22.05 -8.53 0.55
N LEU A 137 21.19 -9.50 0.81
CA LEU A 137 21.26 -10.34 2.02
C LEU A 137 22.46 -11.31 1.98
N ASN A 138 22.80 -11.83 0.78
CA ASN A 138 23.95 -12.70 0.54
C ASN A 138 24.78 -12.20 -0.65
N ARG A 139 26.12 -12.16 -0.51
CA ARG A 139 27.04 -11.69 -1.58
C ARG A 139 27.11 -12.61 -2.79
N ARG A 140 26.70 -13.88 -2.69
CA ARG A 140 26.86 -14.90 -3.75
C ARG A 140 25.69 -15.02 -4.71
N ALA A 141 24.59 -14.30 -4.49
CA ALA A 141 23.41 -14.45 -5.31
C ALA A 141 23.60 -13.74 -6.67
N THR A 142 23.39 -14.49 -7.76
CA THR A 142 23.50 -13.98 -9.13
C THR A 142 22.35 -13.03 -9.47
N LEU A 143 22.65 -12.03 -10.31
CA LEU A 143 21.67 -11.12 -10.89
C LEU A 143 21.05 -11.76 -12.12
N GLY A 144 19.75 -11.60 -12.30
CA GLY A 144 19.09 -11.94 -13.55
C GLY A 144 19.48 -10.97 -14.68
N PRO A 145 19.25 -11.33 -15.96
CA PRO A 145 19.49 -10.44 -17.09
C PRO A 145 18.72 -9.12 -16.94
N GLY A 146 19.41 -7.99 -17.13
CA GLY A 146 18.82 -6.65 -17.06
C GLY A 146 18.39 -6.19 -15.66
N GLN A 147 18.69 -6.96 -14.62
CA GLN A 147 18.34 -6.60 -13.24
C GLN A 147 19.23 -5.47 -12.73
N ALA A 148 18.62 -4.52 -12.00
CA ALA A 148 19.38 -3.54 -11.24
C ALA A 148 20.26 -4.22 -10.17
N PRO A 149 21.43 -3.65 -9.82
CA PRO A 149 22.25 -4.16 -8.74
C PRO A 149 21.45 -4.26 -7.43
N ARG A 150 21.69 -5.31 -6.64
CA ARG A 150 21.09 -5.43 -5.31
C ARG A 150 21.63 -4.34 -4.39
N SER A 151 20.74 -3.72 -3.63
CA SER A 151 21.08 -2.66 -2.70
C SER A 151 21.84 -3.20 -1.49
N PRO A 152 23.02 -2.65 -1.15
CA PRO A 152 23.68 -2.95 0.11
C PRO A 152 22.79 -2.57 1.30
N TRP A 153 23.00 -3.21 2.45
CA TRP A 153 22.25 -2.94 3.70
C TRP A 153 22.14 -1.45 4.05
N LYS A 154 23.23 -0.67 3.87
CA LYS A 154 23.22 0.77 4.15
C LYS A 154 22.30 1.57 3.21
N VAL A 155 22.23 1.17 1.95
CA VAL A 155 21.32 1.79 0.97
C VAL A 155 19.88 1.42 1.32
N ALA A 156 19.64 0.15 1.63
CA ALA A 156 18.32 -0.32 2.08
C ALA A 156 17.83 0.40 3.34
N GLU A 157 18.70 0.59 4.33
CA GLU A 157 18.38 1.36 5.52
C GLU A 157 17.99 2.81 5.19
N GLY A 158 18.75 3.47 4.30
CA GLY A 158 18.44 4.82 3.85
C GLY A 158 17.09 4.91 3.16
N ASN A 159 16.81 3.98 2.24
CA ASN A 159 15.55 3.92 1.51
C ASN A 159 14.35 3.64 2.44
N MET A 160 14.53 2.76 3.43
CA MET A 160 13.51 2.52 4.47
C MET A 160 13.23 3.77 5.31
N LYS A 161 14.26 4.53 5.71
CA LYS A 161 14.08 5.81 6.39
C LYS A 161 13.31 6.81 5.54
N THR A 162 13.65 6.92 4.25
CA THR A 162 12.94 7.81 3.32
C THR A 162 11.46 7.43 3.18
N MET A 163 11.13 6.14 3.07
CA MET A 163 9.73 5.71 3.01
C MET A 163 9.01 5.99 4.35
N TYR A 164 9.66 5.75 5.48
CA TYR A 164 9.14 6.08 6.80
C TYR A 164 8.82 7.58 6.93
N GLU A 165 9.75 8.44 6.53
CA GLU A 165 9.60 9.90 6.56
C GLU A 165 8.45 10.37 5.66
N LYS A 166 8.28 9.79 4.46
CA LYS A 166 7.12 10.08 3.60
C LYS A 166 5.81 9.74 4.30
N TYR A 167 5.68 8.53 4.87
CA TYR A 167 4.46 8.15 5.59
C TYR A 167 4.22 8.99 6.84
N TYR A 168 5.27 9.31 7.59
CA TYR A 168 5.19 10.19 8.74
C TYR A 168 4.66 11.58 8.35
N ASN A 169 5.23 12.20 7.32
CA ASN A 169 4.79 13.53 6.85
C ASN A 169 3.31 13.52 6.42
N MET A 170 2.88 12.48 5.72
CA MET A 170 1.46 12.33 5.34
C MET A 170 0.55 12.20 6.56
N ASP A 171 0.94 11.35 7.52
CA ASP A 171 0.19 11.15 8.77
C ASP A 171 0.11 12.44 9.59
N GLN A 172 1.17 13.25 9.62
CA GLN A 172 1.14 14.56 10.27
C GLN A 172 0.16 15.52 9.60
N VAL A 173 0.10 15.59 8.27
CA VAL A 173 -0.84 16.47 7.55
C VAL A 173 -2.29 16.04 7.80
N LEU A 174 -2.57 14.74 7.79
CA LEU A 174 -3.90 14.19 8.07
C LEU A 174 -4.33 14.50 9.51
N LYS A 175 -3.47 14.20 10.50
CA LYS A 175 -3.76 14.45 11.93
C LYS A 175 -3.87 15.92 12.29
N ALA A 176 -3.03 16.77 11.69
CA ALA A 176 -3.05 18.22 11.91
C ALA A 176 -4.30 18.89 11.32
N GLN A 177 -5.17 18.14 10.62
CA GLN A 177 -6.34 18.66 9.93
C GLN A 177 -5.99 19.75 8.90
N ALA A 178 -4.75 19.75 8.44
CA ALA A 178 -4.18 20.76 7.54
C ALA A 178 -4.23 20.32 6.06
N LEU A 179 -4.95 19.24 5.77
CA LEU A 179 -5.13 18.72 4.42
C LEU A 179 -5.96 19.69 3.58
N ASN A 180 -5.27 20.61 2.88
CA ASN A 180 -5.89 21.59 2.00
C ASN A 180 -6.13 20.97 0.61
N VAL A 181 -7.17 20.15 0.53
CA VAL A 181 -7.56 19.44 -0.69
C VAL A 181 -9.05 19.65 -0.98
N MET A 182 -9.36 19.84 -2.26
CA MET A 182 -10.73 19.74 -2.77
C MET A 182 -10.93 18.40 -3.49
N PHE A 183 -11.97 17.65 -3.12
CA PHE A 183 -12.34 16.44 -3.83
C PHE A 183 -13.45 16.69 -4.85
N HIS A 184 -13.27 16.13 -6.04
CA HIS A 184 -14.26 16.03 -7.10
C HIS A 184 -14.63 14.56 -7.34
N CYS A 185 -15.91 14.26 -7.54
CA CYS A 185 -16.41 12.89 -7.74
C CYS A 185 -16.73 12.57 -9.21
N ASP A 186 -16.61 13.58 -10.07
CA ASP A 186 -16.49 13.51 -11.52
C ASP A 186 -15.82 14.80 -12.02
N ASP A 187 -15.46 14.83 -13.31
CA ASP A 187 -14.83 15.96 -13.98
C ASP A 187 -15.57 16.40 -15.25
N THR A 188 -16.88 16.17 -15.30
CA THR A 188 -17.70 16.43 -16.49
C THR A 188 -17.80 17.92 -16.85
N PHE A 189 -17.47 18.82 -15.90
CA PHE A 189 -17.38 20.26 -16.10
C PHE A 189 -16.10 20.70 -16.84
N LEU A 190 -15.11 19.83 -17.01
CA LEU A 190 -13.92 20.10 -17.82
C LEU A 190 -14.23 19.84 -19.30
N LYS A 191 -14.34 20.89 -20.11
CA LYS A 191 -14.72 20.78 -21.53
C LYS A 191 -13.51 20.83 -22.45
N TYR A 192 -13.32 19.78 -23.23
CA TYR A 192 -12.24 19.69 -24.21
C TYR A 192 -12.32 20.80 -25.25
N GLN A 193 -11.20 21.52 -25.43
CA GLN A 193 -11.05 22.63 -26.36
C GLN A 193 -10.22 22.17 -27.57
N GLU A 194 -10.87 21.60 -28.59
CA GLU A 194 -10.18 20.96 -29.72
C GLU A 194 -9.31 21.92 -30.52
N LYS A 195 -9.79 23.16 -30.74
CA LYS A 195 -9.10 24.15 -31.59
C LYS A 195 -7.83 24.68 -30.94
N GLU A 196 -7.80 24.76 -29.61
CA GLU A 196 -6.65 25.21 -28.82
C GLU A 196 -5.70 24.06 -28.45
N SER A 197 -6.11 22.80 -28.71
CA SER A 197 -5.31 21.60 -28.45
C SER A 197 -4.36 21.29 -29.62
N ASN A 198 -3.31 20.51 -29.34
CA ASN A 198 -2.37 20.06 -30.37
C ASN A 198 -1.85 18.63 -30.11
N LYS A 199 -0.83 18.20 -30.88
CA LYS A 199 -0.27 16.85 -30.77
C LYS A 199 0.43 16.56 -29.44
N SER A 200 0.85 17.58 -28.72
CA SER A 200 1.60 17.47 -27.46
C SER A 200 0.70 17.63 -26.23
N PHE A 201 -0.37 18.43 -26.32
CA PHE A 201 -1.29 18.66 -25.21
C PHE A 201 -2.76 18.76 -25.65
N ARG A 202 -3.64 18.49 -24.69
CA ARG A 202 -5.09 18.70 -24.75
C ARG A 202 -5.45 19.80 -23.76
N LEU A 203 -6.18 20.80 -24.22
CA LEU A 203 -6.65 21.89 -23.36
C LEU A 203 -8.09 21.63 -22.94
N TYR A 204 -8.38 21.84 -21.67
CA TYR A 204 -9.73 21.77 -21.12
C TYR A 204 -10.09 23.11 -20.50
N LYS A 205 -11.28 23.61 -20.84
CA LYS A 205 -11.85 24.76 -20.17
C LYS A 205 -12.61 24.28 -18.95
N ASP A 206 -12.29 24.84 -17.80
CA ASP A 206 -13.00 24.53 -16.56
C ASP A 206 -14.29 25.34 -16.50
N GLU A 207 -15.45 24.70 -16.60
CA GLU A 207 -16.75 25.38 -16.59
C GLU A 207 -17.48 25.25 -15.24
N ARG A 208 -16.77 24.88 -14.16
CA ARG A 208 -17.38 24.82 -12.83
C ARG A 208 -17.86 26.19 -12.36
N ASN A 209 -18.83 26.18 -11.45
CA ASN A 209 -19.36 27.41 -10.88
C ASN A 209 -18.52 27.82 -9.66
N GLU A 210 -17.82 28.95 -9.74
CA GLU A 210 -16.93 29.42 -8.68
C GLU A 210 -17.65 29.71 -7.35
N ALA A 211 -18.94 30.03 -7.39
CA ALA A 211 -19.73 30.25 -6.19
C ALA A 211 -19.98 28.97 -5.40
N THR A 212 -19.99 27.80 -6.07
CA THR A 212 -20.26 26.49 -5.45
C THR A 212 -19.00 25.64 -5.29
N ASP A 213 -18.06 25.76 -6.21
CA ASP A 213 -16.89 24.87 -6.35
C ASP A 213 -15.56 25.59 -6.11
N GLY A 214 -15.61 26.84 -5.62
CA GLY A 214 -14.43 27.65 -5.34
C GLY A 214 -13.69 28.14 -6.58
N PRO A 215 -12.51 28.76 -6.41
CA PRO A 215 -11.74 29.29 -7.53
C PRO A 215 -11.43 28.21 -8.57
N ARG A 216 -11.48 28.56 -9.85
CA ARG A 216 -11.23 27.62 -10.96
C ARG A 216 -10.09 28.10 -11.86
N ASN A 217 -9.48 27.16 -12.57
CA ASN A 217 -8.51 27.50 -13.60
C ASN A 217 -9.22 27.75 -14.91
N ALA A 218 -9.02 28.90 -15.55
CA ALA A 218 -9.72 29.17 -16.82
C ALA A 218 -9.49 28.07 -17.86
N ASN A 219 -8.25 27.56 -17.94
CA ASN A 219 -7.90 26.41 -18.77
C ASN A 219 -6.90 25.49 -18.05
N ILE A 220 -7.04 24.18 -18.28
CA ILE A 220 -6.20 23.11 -17.75
C ILE A 220 -5.53 22.40 -18.93
N PRO A 221 -4.22 22.57 -19.15
CA PRO A 221 -3.48 21.83 -20.16
C PRO A 221 -3.07 20.46 -19.60
N LEU A 222 -3.36 19.39 -20.34
CA LEU A 222 -2.95 18.03 -20.03
C LEU A 222 -2.12 17.45 -21.18
N PRO A 223 -1.12 16.59 -20.91
CA PRO A 223 -0.45 15.82 -21.96
C PRO A 223 -1.46 15.10 -22.87
N ALA A 224 -1.19 15.05 -24.18
CA ALA A 224 -2.13 14.48 -25.15
C ALA A 224 -2.49 13.00 -24.93
N SER A 225 -1.63 12.27 -24.22
CA SER A 225 -1.81 10.87 -23.85
C SER A 225 -2.72 10.67 -22.62
N LEU A 226 -2.98 11.71 -21.82
CA LEU A 226 -3.86 11.60 -20.66
C LEU A 226 -5.33 11.69 -21.07
N ARG A 227 -6.16 11.02 -20.28
CA ARG A 227 -7.62 11.05 -20.39
C ARG A 227 -8.19 11.50 -19.05
N LEU A 228 -9.32 12.16 -19.11
CA LEU A 228 -10.11 12.55 -17.94
C LEU A 228 -11.05 11.41 -17.50
N CYS A 229 -11.64 11.51 -16.31
CA CYS A 229 -12.53 10.49 -15.75
C CYS A 229 -13.73 10.24 -16.67
N HIS A 230 -14.35 11.30 -17.21
CA HIS A 230 -15.47 11.16 -18.14
C HIS A 230 -15.08 10.63 -19.54
N GLU A 231 -13.79 10.54 -19.84
CA GLU A 231 -13.28 10.06 -21.14
C GLU A 231 -12.79 8.60 -21.10
N SER A 232 -12.52 8.06 -19.90
CA SER A 232 -12.02 6.70 -19.77
C SER A 232 -12.42 6.05 -18.46
N THR A 233 -12.92 4.82 -18.55
CA THR A 233 -13.19 3.95 -17.38
C THR A 233 -11.93 3.26 -16.85
N SER A 234 -10.78 3.48 -17.49
CA SER A 234 -9.50 2.87 -17.07
C SER A 234 -8.77 3.68 -15.99
N ILE A 235 -9.21 4.90 -15.72
CA ILE A 235 -8.59 5.83 -14.75
C ILE A 235 -9.41 5.81 -13.46
N SER A 236 -8.73 5.69 -12.32
CA SER A 236 -9.39 5.64 -11.01
C SER A 236 -9.43 7.01 -10.33
N GLY A 237 -8.44 7.85 -10.61
CA GLY A 237 -8.41 9.24 -10.19
C GLY A 237 -7.23 9.95 -10.81
N TYR A 238 -7.14 11.25 -10.53
CA TYR A 238 -5.96 12.07 -10.78
C TYR A 238 -6.01 13.30 -9.88
N ARG A 239 -4.86 13.93 -9.66
CA ARG A 239 -4.78 15.25 -9.03
C ARG A 239 -4.51 16.38 -10.01
N TYR A 240 -4.85 17.59 -9.59
CA TYR A 240 -4.49 18.84 -10.23
C TYR A 240 -4.26 19.94 -9.20
N THR A 241 -3.19 20.74 -9.35
CA THR A 241 -2.96 21.89 -8.48
C THR A 241 -3.63 23.10 -9.09
N ASN A 242 -4.58 23.70 -8.37
CA ASN A 242 -5.25 24.89 -8.82
C ASN A 242 -4.29 26.09 -8.81
N SER A 243 -3.98 26.66 -9.97
CA SER A 243 -3.01 27.76 -10.07
C SER A 243 -3.53 29.08 -9.50
N VAL A 244 -4.85 29.24 -9.33
CA VAL A 244 -5.47 30.44 -8.78
C VAL A 244 -5.49 30.41 -7.25
N SER A 245 -5.94 29.29 -6.66
CA SER A 245 -6.03 29.15 -5.20
C SER A 245 -4.79 28.54 -4.54
N GLY A 246 -3.93 27.87 -5.31
CA GLY A 246 -2.83 27.05 -4.77
C GLY A 246 -3.30 25.75 -4.09
N GLN A 247 -4.60 25.46 -4.12
CA GLN A 247 -5.19 24.27 -3.52
C GLN A 247 -4.97 23.04 -4.42
N GLU A 248 -4.69 21.88 -3.84
CA GLU A 248 -4.70 20.63 -4.59
C GLU A 248 -6.13 20.14 -4.77
N GLU A 249 -6.47 19.71 -5.98
CA GLU A 249 -7.75 19.15 -6.35
C GLU A 249 -7.56 17.68 -6.72
N ILE A 250 -8.26 16.80 -6.04
CA ILE A 250 -8.24 15.35 -6.32
C ILE A 250 -9.56 14.96 -6.96
N TYR A 251 -9.48 14.36 -8.13
CA TYR A 251 -10.60 13.88 -8.91
C TYR A 251 -10.68 12.37 -8.76
N ILE A 252 -11.71 11.88 -8.08
CA ILE A 252 -12.00 10.44 -7.97
C ILE A 252 -13.00 10.08 -9.04
N CYS A 253 -12.60 9.22 -9.98
CA CYS A 253 -13.43 8.88 -11.12
C CYS A 253 -14.66 8.04 -10.68
N PRO A 254 -15.82 8.19 -11.36
CA PRO A 254 -17.04 7.43 -11.02
C PRO A 254 -16.84 5.91 -10.92
N ILE A 255 -16.01 5.34 -11.80
CA ILE A 255 -15.68 3.91 -11.80
C ILE A 255 -15.06 3.42 -10.48
N THR A 256 -14.36 4.29 -9.74
CA THR A 256 -13.75 3.95 -8.46
C THR A 256 -14.83 3.80 -7.38
N PHE A 257 -15.83 4.68 -7.37
CA PHE A 257 -16.99 4.56 -6.49
C PHE A 257 -17.86 3.34 -6.82
N GLU A 258 -18.03 3.03 -8.11
CA GLU A 258 -18.76 1.85 -8.58
C GLU A 258 -18.10 0.56 -8.09
N LYS A 259 -16.77 0.43 -8.27
CA LYS A 259 -15.99 -0.73 -7.79
C LYS A 259 -16.04 -0.87 -6.27
N ALA A 260 -15.92 0.24 -5.55
CA ALA A 260 -15.98 0.28 -4.10
C ALA A 260 -17.40 0.19 -3.54
N LYS A 261 -18.43 0.20 -4.40
CA LYS A 261 -19.86 0.29 -4.03
C LYS A 261 -20.16 1.42 -3.05
N THR A 262 -19.31 2.46 -3.02
CA THR A 262 -19.34 3.59 -2.06
C THR A 262 -19.58 3.15 -0.60
N SER A 263 -19.02 2.00 -0.20
CA SER A 263 -19.26 1.42 1.12
C SER A 263 -18.20 0.42 1.55
N ASN A 264 -17.49 -0.18 0.61
CA ASN A 264 -16.40 -1.08 0.90
C ASN A 264 -15.24 -0.31 1.55
N LYS A 265 -14.59 -0.91 2.55
CA LYS A 265 -13.48 -0.30 3.29
C LYS A 265 -12.32 -1.27 3.35
N LEU A 266 -11.09 -0.77 3.49
CA LEU A 266 -9.92 -1.64 3.64
C LEU A 266 -9.96 -2.46 4.92
N THR A 267 -10.52 -1.93 6.01
CA THR A 267 -10.80 -2.71 7.22
C THR A 267 -11.66 -3.95 7.01
N GLN A 268 -12.42 -4.06 5.92
CA GLN A 268 -13.18 -5.30 5.62
C GLN A 268 -12.26 -6.48 5.32
N PHE A 269 -11.01 -6.21 4.95
CA PHE A 269 -9.97 -7.22 4.73
C PHE A 269 -9.05 -7.38 5.94
N ALA A 270 -9.24 -6.58 7.00
CA ALA A 270 -8.48 -6.71 8.22
C ALA A 270 -9.00 -7.90 9.02
N ASN A 271 -8.09 -8.78 9.42
CA ASN A 271 -8.30 -9.84 10.43
C ASN A 271 -9.13 -11.08 10.02
N GLU A 272 -9.51 -11.25 8.75
CA GLU A 272 -10.22 -12.47 8.30
C GLU A 272 -9.59 -13.09 7.04
N MET A 273 -8.89 -14.22 7.20
CA MET A 273 -8.25 -14.95 6.09
C MET A 273 -9.26 -15.39 5.00
N SER A 274 -10.50 -15.69 5.41
CA SER A 274 -11.62 -16.00 4.50
C SER A 274 -11.90 -14.87 3.50
N THR A 275 -11.73 -13.61 3.90
CA THR A 275 -11.97 -12.44 3.06
C THR A 275 -10.84 -12.20 2.04
N LEU A 276 -9.63 -12.69 2.32
CA LEU A 276 -8.46 -12.60 1.46
C LEU A 276 -8.34 -13.77 0.47
N LYS A 277 -8.95 -14.91 0.80
CA LYS A 277 -8.81 -16.14 0.01
C LYS A 277 -9.27 -15.95 -1.43
N GLY A 278 -8.35 -16.22 -2.37
CA GLY A 278 -8.61 -16.13 -3.80
C GLY A 278 -8.62 -14.71 -4.37
N LYS A 279 -8.32 -13.69 -3.54
CA LYS A 279 -8.16 -12.31 -4.00
C LYS A 279 -6.71 -12.00 -4.29
N THR A 280 -6.50 -11.28 -5.37
CA THR A 280 -5.24 -10.62 -5.70
C THR A 280 -5.11 -9.30 -4.93
N ILE A 281 -3.88 -8.82 -4.76
CA ILE A 281 -3.66 -7.52 -4.12
C ILE A 281 -4.26 -6.37 -4.95
N ASP A 282 -4.32 -6.49 -6.28
CA ASP A 282 -4.98 -5.49 -7.13
C ASP A 282 -6.50 -5.47 -6.90
N GLU A 283 -7.14 -6.64 -6.73
CA GLU A 283 -8.56 -6.70 -6.39
C GLU A 283 -8.85 -6.07 -5.03
N ILE A 284 -7.98 -6.27 -4.03
CA ILE A 284 -8.09 -5.60 -2.73
C ILE A 284 -7.89 -4.10 -2.90
N PHE A 285 -6.89 -3.69 -3.68
CA PHE A 285 -6.56 -2.30 -3.95
C PHE A 285 -7.77 -1.53 -4.50
N PHE A 286 -8.40 -2.07 -5.54
CA PHE A 286 -9.54 -1.44 -6.21
C PHE A 286 -10.88 -1.66 -5.52
N ASN A 287 -10.93 -2.40 -4.41
CA ASN A 287 -12.18 -2.64 -3.68
C ASN A 287 -12.56 -1.49 -2.74
N SER A 288 -11.71 -0.47 -2.56
CA SER A 288 -12.04 0.73 -1.78
C SER A 288 -11.42 1.98 -2.43
N THR A 289 -11.98 3.16 -2.15
CA THR A 289 -11.42 4.42 -2.69
C THR A 289 -10.18 4.89 -1.94
N ALA A 290 -9.93 4.42 -0.71
CA ALA A 290 -8.78 4.81 0.12
C ALA A 290 -7.44 4.65 -0.62
N ASN A 291 -7.24 3.57 -1.39
CA ASN A 291 -5.98 3.39 -2.10
C ASN A 291 -5.80 4.39 -3.25
N THR A 292 -6.86 4.71 -4.00
CA THR A 292 -6.81 5.76 -5.01
C THR A 292 -6.56 7.12 -4.37
N ILE A 293 -7.27 7.45 -3.28
CA ILE A 293 -7.05 8.69 -2.54
C ILE A 293 -5.61 8.76 -2.02
N PHE A 294 -5.10 7.68 -1.43
CA PHE A 294 -3.72 7.62 -0.93
C PHE A 294 -2.72 7.84 -2.06
N HIS A 295 -2.88 7.14 -3.18
CA HIS A 295 -2.05 7.36 -4.38
C HIS A 295 -1.99 8.84 -4.75
N GLU A 296 -3.13 9.50 -4.92
CA GLU A 296 -3.19 10.91 -5.31
C GLU A 296 -2.63 11.87 -4.24
N LEU A 297 -2.81 11.55 -2.95
CA LEU A 297 -2.20 12.31 -1.86
C LEU A 297 -0.66 12.27 -1.92
N THR A 298 -0.06 11.18 -2.40
CA THR A 298 1.41 11.12 -2.55
C THR A 298 1.95 12.07 -3.63
N HIS A 299 1.12 12.49 -4.59
CA HIS A 299 1.49 13.47 -5.60
C HIS A 299 1.41 14.93 -5.10
N CYS A 300 0.77 15.18 -3.96
CA CYS A 300 0.48 16.53 -3.49
C CYS A 300 1.75 17.20 -2.92
N GLU A 301 2.10 18.37 -3.48
CA GLU A 301 3.32 19.09 -3.09
C GLU A 301 3.19 19.68 -1.67
N HIS A 302 2.00 20.09 -1.26
CA HIS A 302 1.81 20.57 0.13
C HIS A 302 1.96 19.46 1.18
N ILE A 303 1.95 18.18 0.79
CA ILE A 303 2.07 17.04 1.70
C ILE A 303 3.52 16.53 1.76
N LEU A 304 4.10 16.27 0.59
CA LEU A 304 5.45 15.67 0.50
C LEU A 304 6.52 16.64 -0.04
N GLY A 305 6.16 17.86 -0.42
CA GLY A 305 7.11 18.86 -0.96
C GLY A 305 7.82 18.36 -2.22
N ASN A 306 9.14 18.53 -2.23
CA ASN A 306 10.02 18.01 -3.29
C ASN A 306 10.07 16.47 -3.32
N GLU A 307 9.62 15.82 -2.26
CA GLU A 307 9.57 14.37 -2.13
C GLU A 307 8.23 13.78 -2.60
N ARG A 308 7.36 14.58 -3.24
CA ARG A 308 6.15 14.08 -3.90
C ARG A 308 6.50 13.01 -4.93
N THR A 309 5.61 12.05 -5.07
CA THR A 309 5.73 10.98 -6.06
C THR A 309 5.25 11.47 -7.42
N ALA A 310 5.56 10.68 -8.44
CA ALA A 310 4.99 10.80 -9.77
C ALA A 310 4.61 9.40 -10.27
N ASP A 311 3.83 9.35 -11.34
CA ASP A 311 3.56 8.09 -12.04
C ASP A 311 4.76 7.67 -12.86
N GLN A 312 5.54 6.74 -12.32
CA GLN A 312 6.82 6.37 -12.92
C GLN A 312 6.62 5.50 -14.16
N VAL A 313 7.56 5.64 -15.08
CA VAL A 313 7.71 4.77 -16.24
C VAL A 313 9.09 4.13 -16.25
N TYR A 314 9.19 2.94 -16.80
CA TYR A 314 10.46 2.23 -16.97
C TYR A 314 10.55 1.62 -18.37
N VAL A 315 11.77 1.40 -18.84
CA VAL A 315 12.01 0.82 -20.17
C VAL A 315 12.35 -0.66 -20.02
N LYS A 316 11.60 -1.52 -20.71
CA LYS A 316 11.84 -2.96 -20.79
C LYS A 316 11.82 -3.38 -22.26
N ASN A 317 12.89 -4.02 -22.72
CA ASN A 317 13.05 -4.45 -24.12
C ASN A 317 12.76 -3.32 -25.13
N GLY A 318 13.25 -2.12 -24.85
CA GLY A 318 13.06 -0.93 -25.70
C GLY A 318 11.66 -0.29 -25.64
N LYS A 319 10.73 -0.82 -24.83
CA LYS A 319 9.38 -0.27 -24.66
C LYS A 319 9.27 0.47 -23.33
N SER A 320 8.70 1.67 -23.36
CA SER A 320 8.32 2.41 -22.15
C SER A 320 7.03 1.84 -21.58
N LEU A 321 7.05 1.44 -20.32
CA LEU A 321 5.95 0.82 -19.58
C LEU A 321 5.63 1.67 -18.35
N LYS A 322 4.35 1.75 -17.99
CA LYS A 322 3.86 2.46 -16.80
C LYS A 322 3.97 1.56 -15.58
N ALA A 323 4.48 2.09 -14.47
CA ALA A 323 4.62 1.36 -13.22
C ALA A 323 3.35 1.45 -12.36
N TYR A 324 2.22 1.03 -12.93
CA TYR A 324 0.95 0.91 -12.23
C TYR A 324 0.69 -0.53 -11.79
N GLN A 325 -0.08 -0.68 -10.72
CA GLN A 325 -0.52 -1.95 -10.14
C GLN A 325 0.65 -2.82 -9.66
N ALA A 326 0.34 -3.90 -8.95
CA ALA A 326 1.36 -4.75 -8.34
C ALA A 326 2.41 -5.26 -9.33
N SER A 327 2.00 -5.64 -10.55
CA SER A 327 2.94 -6.12 -11.57
C SER A 327 3.88 -5.03 -12.09
N GLY A 328 3.38 -3.83 -12.38
CA GLY A 328 4.18 -2.72 -12.89
C GLY A 328 5.18 -2.20 -11.86
N ILE A 329 4.78 -2.09 -10.59
CA ILE A 329 5.70 -1.68 -9.52
C ILE A 329 6.74 -2.76 -9.17
N MET A 330 6.40 -4.03 -9.36
CA MET A 330 7.37 -5.12 -9.22
C MET A 330 8.44 -5.09 -10.31
N GLU A 331 8.04 -4.77 -11.54
CA GLU A 331 9.01 -4.58 -12.62
C GLU A 331 9.81 -3.29 -12.42
N LEU A 332 9.19 -2.22 -11.94
CA LEU A 332 9.89 -0.98 -11.58
C LEU A 332 10.99 -1.25 -10.55
N SER A 333 10.71 -1.98 -9.47
CA SER A 333 11.71 -2.33 -8.45
C SER A 333 12.84 -3.20 -8.98
N TYR A 334 12.57 -3.99 -10.02
CA TYR A 334 13.55 -4.88 -10.65
C TYR A 334 14.47 -4.13 -11.62
N PHE A 335 13.93 -3.22 -12.43
CA PHE A 335 14.68 -2.53 -13.50
C PHE A 335 15.20 -1.15 -13.08
N ARG A 336 14.45 -0.42 -12.23
CA ARG A 336 14.69 0.97 -11.82
C ARG A 336 14.32 1.20 -10.35
N PRO A 337 14.96 0.50 -9.40
CA PRO A 337 14.69 0.66 -7.98
C PRO A 337 14.91 2.10 -7.46
N ASP A 338 15.73 2.89 -8.16
CA ASP A 338 15.95 4.31 -7.90
C ASP A 338 14.69 5.17 -8.06
N LEU A 339 13.69 4.67 -8.80
CA LEU A 339 12.41 5.34 -9.03
C LEU A 339 11.29 4.81 -8.11
N SER A 340 11.47 3.67 -7.44
CA SER A 340 10.41 3.03 -6.64
C SER A 340 9.88 3.95 -5.54
N LEU A 341 10.74 4.63 -4.79
CA LEU A 341 10.33 5.58 -3.74
C LEU A 341 9.75 6.90 -4.28
N LYS A 342 9.80 7.09 -5.60
CA LYS A 342 9.22 8.23 -6.32
C LYS A 342 7.93 7.84 -7.04
N ASN A 343 7.44 6.61 -6.87
CA ASN A 343 6.24 6.10 -7.52
C ASN A 343 5.06 6.03 -6.55
N ALA A 344 3.91 6.61 -6.91
CA ALA A 344 2.73 6.68 -6.05
C ALA A 344 2.15 5.30 -5.72
N ASP A 345 2.04 4.42 -6.74
CA ASP A 345 1.57 3.05 -6.53
C ASP A 345 2.52 2.25 -5.63
N THR A 346 3.84 2.46 -5.73
CA THR A 346 4.79 1.74 -4.86
C THR A 346 4.52 2.03 -3.39
N LEU A 347 4.28 3.29 -3.01
CA LEU A 347 3.96 3.67 -1.64
C LEU A 347 2.63 3.04 -1.20
N THR A 348 1.60 3.17 -2.03
CA THR A 348 0.26 2.71 -1.69
C THR A 348 0.20 1.17 -1.56
N TYR A 349 0.76 0.44 -2.52
CA TYR A 349 0.81 -1.03 -2.50
C TYR A 349 1.73 -1.57 -1.42
N PHE A 350 2.85 -0.88 -1.11
CA PHE A 350 3.66 -1.26 0.03
C PHE A 350 2.83 -1.16 1.30
N ALA A 351 2.20 -0.01 1.57
CA ALA A 351 1.38 0.17 2.76
C ALA A 351 0.28 -0.90 2.85
N LEU A 352 -0.41 -1.21 1.74
CA LEU A 352 -1.43 -2.26 1.68
C LEU A 352 -0.87 -3.68 1.93
N GLY A 353 0.15 -4.10 1.18
CA GLY A 353 0.74 -5.44 1.28
C GLY A 353 1.47 -5.68 2.60
N SER A 354 1.87 -4.60 3.26
CA SER A 354 2.41 -4.61 4.61
C SER A 354 1.34 -5.01 5.65
N ARG A 355 0.03 -4.79 5.43
CA ARG A 355 -1.01 -5.13 6.44
C ARG A 355 -1.33 -6.62 6.59
N GLY A 356 -0.92 -7.48 5.65
CA GLY A 356 -1.35 -8.89 5.62
C GLY A 356 -0.97 -9.71 6.86
N SER A 357 -1.92 -10.51 7.38
CA SER A 357 -1.69 -11.45 8.49
C SER A 357 -0.66 -12.52 8.15
N THR A 358 0.03 -13.02 9.17
CA THR A 358 1.18 -13.92 9.14
C THR A 358 0.97 -15.30 8.51
N GLU A 359 -0.23 -15.69 8.08
CA GLU A 359 -0.51 -17.08 7.70
C GLU A 359 -0.60 -17.40 6.21
N GLU A 360 -0.71 -16.43 5.31
CA GLU A 360 -0.40 -16.65 3.88
C GLU A 360 -0.40 -15.30 3.19
N ALA A 361 0.79 -14.75 2.94
CA ALA A 361 0.92 -13.64 2.01
C ALA A 361 0.27 -14.04 0.67
N PRO A 362 -0.49 -13.14 -0.01
CA PRO A 362 -1.01 -13.44 -1.34
C PRO A 362 0.14 -13.96 -2.19
N LYS A 363 -0.01 -15.16 -2.78
CA LYS A 363 1.06 -15.91 -3.45
C LYS A 363 1.86 -14.98 -4.36
N MET A 364 2.99 -14.48 -3.85
CA MET A 364 3.86 -13.65 -4.66
C MET A 364 4.44 -14.52 -5.79
N PRO A 365 4.62 -13.99 -7.00
CA PRO A 365 5.26 -14.72 -8.09
C PRO A 365 6.58 -15.34 -7.61
N ARG A 366 6.92 -16.57 -8.06
CA ARG A 366 8.15 -17.30 -7.66
C ARG A 366 9.44 -16.46 -7.77
N PHE A 367 9.46 -15.42 -8.61
CA PHE A 367 10.57 -14.46 -8.74
C PHE A 367 10.77 -13.53 -7.53
N CYS A 368 9.83 -13.49 -6.58
CA CYS A 368 9.93 -12.76 -5.31
C CYS A 368 10.24 -13.66 -4.11
N GLN A 369 10.33 -14.98 -4.31
CA GLN A 369 10.86 -15.86 -3.27
C GLN A 369 12.36 -15.62 -3.18
N LEU A 370 12.82 -15.28 -1.99
CA LEU A 370 14.23 -15.09 -1.69
C LEU A 370 15.02 -16.37 -2.03
N SER A 371 15.80 -16.34 -3.11
CA SER A 371 16.90 -17.28 -3.27
C SER A 371 17.94 -17.00 -2.18
N GLY A 372 17.81 -17.69 -1.06
CA GLY A 372 18.70 -17.57 0.10
C GLY A 372 18.02 -17.43 1.47
N ILE A 373 16.69 -17.45 1.57
CA ILE A 373 16.01 -17.79 2.83
C ILE A 373 15.62 -19.26 2.75
N GLU A 374 16.56 -20.13 3.06
CA GLU A 374 16.29 -21.53 3.40
C GLU A 374 16.47 -21.65 4.91
N ARG A 375 15.62 -22.45 5.57
CA ARG A 375 15.72 -22.71 7.01
C ARG A 375 17.05 -23.33 7.39
#